data_AF-A0AA85AY64-F1
#
_entry.id   AF-A0AA85AY64-F1
#
_cell.length_a   1.000
_cell.length_b   1.000
_cell.length_c   1.000
_cell.angle_alpha   90.00
_cell.angle_beta   90.00
_cell.angle_gamma   90.00
#
_symmetry.space_group_name_H-M   'P 1'
#
loop_
_entity.id
_entity.type
_entity.pdbx_description
1 polymer ?
#
loop_
_entity_poly.entity_id
_entity_poly.type
_entity_poly.pdbx_seq_one_letter_code
_entity_poly.pdbx_strand_id
1 'polypeptide(L)'
;MSKTDPSYCFLVEWFDAISSLIKRFQLIYHTKISSVEMHEEKTNRLFLKPTRIEGLKLFDFYPGSTVTILSRSLKIVDYGDEFTKREFLGRSERCVVFIPPASVFRAGEIIGMMEEKSLRIINLKMVRLISDELKSLLDSNTSLSNMTTLLNELTGKNLIALEVMGTNVCSLLHEFIYGSKETSENILCNPDLFMITSNVGDSLKLAHKIFGNPGGPNFHGAALLKNTTLCVIRPHAVSDGLTGKIWSAITEKGFNVTAASLHRLSKADSADFLEVYKGVVQEYPEMLDHLSSGPCIALEIDIPDPNVNVHQAFREFSGPIDPEIAKYLRPDTLRARFGVNKVKNAIHCTDLPEDTEREVNYFSIIWIS
;
A
#
# COMPACT_ATOMS: atom_id res chain seq x y z
N MET A 1 -34.18 22.25 7.62
CA MET A 1 -32.93 22.43 8.39
C MET A 1 -31.78 22.01 7.49
N SER A 2 -30.91 22.94 7.08
CA SER A 2 -29.76 22.62 6.25
C SER A 2 -28.88 21.63 7.00
N LYS A 3 -28.66 20.42 6.45
CA LYS A 3 -27.65 19.51 6.97
C LYS A 3 -26.30 20.24 6.90
N THR A 4 -25.81 20.71 8.03
CA THR A 4 -24.41 21.14 8.17
C THR A 4 -23.57 19.92 7.84
N ASP A 5 -22.75 20.01 6.80
CA ASP A 5 -21.85 18.93 6.42
C ASP A 5 -20.97 18.56 7.62
N PRO A 6 -20.81 17.26 7.93
CA PRO A 6 -20.11 16.84 9.12
C PRO A 6 -18.63 17.21 9.02
N SER A 7 -18.07 17.69 10.12
CA SER A 7 -16.63 17.79 10.32
C SER A 7 -16.20 16.66 11.26
N TYR A 8 -15.01 16.14 11.05
CA TYR A 8 -14.49 14.98 11.79
C TYR A 8 -13.22 15.35 12.53
N CYS A 9 -13.15 15.02 13.81
CA CYS A 9 -12.03 15.37 14.69
C CYS A 9 -11.16 14.14 14.96
N PHE A 10 -9.86 14.31 14.85
CA PHE A 10 -8.85 13.28 15.06
C PHE A 10 -7.77 13.81 16.00
N LEU A 11 -7.32 12.97 16.93
CA LEU A 11 -6.14 13.26 17.74
C LEU A 11 -4.90 12.83 16.98
N VAL A 12 -3.95 13.75 16.81
CA VAL A 12 -2.72 13.51 16.04
C VAL A 12 -1.47 13.86 16.83
N GLU A 13 -0.41 13.09 16.60
CA GLU A 13 0.94 13.31 17.13
C GLU A 13 1.89 13.74 16.01
N TRP A 14 2.70 14.75 16.29
CA TRP A 14 3.74 15.24 15.41
C TRP A 14 5.07 15.29 16.16
N PHE A 15 6.10 14.65 15.61
CA PHE A 15 7.46 14.81 16.11
C PHE A 15 8.10 16.08 15.52
N ASP A 16 8.40 17.04 16.39
CA ASP A 16 9.09 18.27 16.00
C ASP A 16 10.60 18.09 16.18
N ALA A 17 11.32 17.95 15.06
CA ALA A 17 12.76 17.69 15.05
C ALA A 17 13.60 18.82 15.68
N ILE A 18 13.10 20.05 15.71
CA ILE A 18 13.84 21.20 16.27
C ILE A 18 13.82 21.13 17.80
N SER A 19 12.64 20.82 18.37
CA SER A 19 12.47 20.72 19.82
C SER A 19 12.72 19.31 20.37
N SER A 20 12.84 18.30 19.50
CA SER A 20 12.91 16.88 19.85
C SER A 20 11.74 16.43 20.74
N LEU A 21 10.57 17.04 20.54
CA LEU A 21 9.36 16.77 21.32
C LEU A 21 8.21 16.30 20.42
N ILE A 22 7.42 15.38 20.96
CA ILE A 22 6.14 14.99 20.36
C ILE A 22 5.09 16.02 20.80
N LYS A 23 4.48 16.70 19.84
CA LYS A 23 3.37 17.62 20.03
C LYS A 23 2.05 16.93 19.64
N ARG A 24 1.00 17.23 20.38
CA ARG A 24 -0.35 16.69 20.14
C ARG A 24 -1.30 17.78 19.68
N PHE A 25 -2.11 17.44 18.69
CA PHE A 25 -3.09 18.34 18.09
C PHE A 25 -4.43 17.66 17.91
N GLN A 26 -5.49 18.45 18.01
CA GLN A 26 -6.78 18.10 17.44
C GLN A 26 -6.79 18.55 15.98
N LEU A 27 -6.96 17.60 15.07
CA LEU A 27 -7.08 17.83 13.65
C LEU A 27 -8.55 17.69 13.26
N ILE A 28 -9.09 18.73 12.64
CA ILE A 28 -10.46 18.76 12.16
C ILE A 28 -10.46 18.69 10.63
N TYR A 29 -11.12 17.69 10.06
CA TYR A 29 -11.35 17.57 8.63
C TYR A 29 -12.74 18.08 8.27
N HIS A 30 -12.81 19.11 7.43
CA HIS A 30 -14.05 19.67 6.92
C HIS A 30 -14.38 19.06 5.56
N THR A 31 -15.43 18.25 5.50
CA THR A 31 -15.83 17.51 4.29
C THR A 31 -16.23 18.40 3.13
N LYS A 32 -16.99 19.48 3.41
CA LYS A 32 -17.54 20.38 2.38
C LYS A 32 -16.49 21.02 1.47
N ILE A 33 -15.36 21.41 2.05
CA ILE A 33 -14.29 22.14 1.36
C ILE A 33 -12.99 21.34 1.25
N SER A 34 -13.02 20.06 1.70
CA SER A 34 -11.86 19.17 1.77
C SER A 34 -10.63 19.85 2.40
N SER A 35 -10.86 20.53 3.53
CA SER A 35 -9.81 21.27 4.24
C SER A 35 -9.55 20.69 5.63
N VAL A 36 -8.36 20.95 6.13
CA VAL A 36 -7.92 20.56 7.48
C VAL A 36 -7.66 21.80 8.33
N GLU A 37 -8.01 21.71 9.60
CA GLU A 37 -7.74 22.69 10.65
C GLU A 37 -7.03 21.97 11.81
N MET A 38 -6.11 22.64 12.51
CA MET A 38 -5.42 22.05 13.66
C MET A 38 -5.40 23.00 14.86
N HIS A 39 -5.67 22.44 16.04
CA HIS A 39 -5.58 23.10 17.34
C HIS A 39 -4.63 22.32 18.25
N GLU A 40 -3.86 23.02 19.08
CA GLU A 40 -3.07 22.37 20.14
C GLU A 40 -4.00 21.68 21.14
N GLU A 41 -3.75 20.41 21.45
CA GLU A 41 -4.65 19.59 22.29
C GLU A 41 -4.90 20.20 23.68
N LYS A 42 -3.85 20.72 24.33
CA LYS A 42 -3.93 21.18 25.73
C LYS A 42 -4.49 22.59 25.89
N THR A 43 -4.20 23.47 24.93
CA THR A 43 -4.51 24.91 25.02
C THR A 43 -5.69 25.29 24.13
N ASN A 44 -6.10 24.39 23.23
CA ASN A 44 -7.04 24.65 22.14
C ASN A 44 -6.65 25.88 21.30
N ARG A 45 -5.35 26.20 21.24
CA ARG A 45 -4.84 27.31 20.44
C ARG A 45 -4.79 26.88 18.98
N LEU A 46 -5.33 27.72 18.11
CA LEU A 46 -5.25 27.53 16.68
C LEU A 46 -3.79 27.45 16.22
N PHE A 47 -3.43 26.34 15.59
CA PHE A 47 -2.12 26.08 15.02
C PHE A 47 -2.13 26.19 13.50
N LEU A 48 -3.14 25.63 12.85
CA LEU A 48 -3.34 25.69 11.40
C LEU A 48 -4.78 26.11 11.09
N LYS A 49 -4.94 27.21 10.36
CA LYS A 49 -6.24 27.64 9.81
C LYS A 49 -6.76 26.64 8.79
N PRO A 50 -8.10 26.55 8.57
CA PRO A 50 -8.68 25.72 7.52
C PRO A 50 -7.95 25.88 6.18
N THR A 51 -7.22 24.83 5.79
CA THR A 51 -6.36 24.82 4.60
C THR A 51 -6.68 23.59 3.77
N ARG A 52 -6.88 23.78 2.45
CA ARG A 52 -7.10 22.66 1.53
C ARG A 52 -5.77 21.96 1.25
N ILE A 53 -5.74 20.65 1.43
CA ILE A 53 -4.58 19.82 1.11
C ILE A 53 -4.95 18.95 -0.09
N GLU A 54 -4.22 19.10 -1.19
CA GLU A 54 -4.48 18.32 -2.39
C GLU A 54 -4.22 16.83 -2.16
N GLY A 55 -5.13 15.98 -2.64
CA GLY A 55 -5.00 14.52 -2.54
C GLY A 55 -5.37 13.92 -1.18
N LEU A 56 -5.58 14.74 -0.14
CA LEU A 56 -5.97 14.28 1.19
C LEU A 56 -7.48 14.01 1.26
N LYS A 57 -7.85 12.75 1.42
CA LYS A 57 -9.23 12.26 1.45
C LYS A 57 -9.62 11.88 2.88
N LEU A 58 -10.92 11.93 3.17
CA LEU A 58 -11.44 11.53 4.49
C LEU A 58 -11.05 10.08 4.89
N PHE A 59 -10.95 9.19 3.91
CA PHE A 59 -10.54 7.80 4.11
C PHE A 59 -9.05 7.63 4.50
N ASP A 60 -8.24 8.68 4.42
CA ASP A 60 -6.86 8.70 4.94
C ASP A 60 -6.81 8.81 6.46
N PHE A 61 -7.94 9.15 7.10
CA PHE A 61 -8.00 9.41 8.53
C PHE A 61 -8.53 8.22 9.31
N TYR A 62 -7.61 7.45 9.91
CA TYR A 62 -7.93 6.38 10.85
C TYR A 62 -6.81 6.21 11.89
N PRO A 63 -7.10 5.73 13.12
CA PRO A 63 -6.08 5.50 14.13
C PRO A 63 -4.95 4.58 13.64
N GLY A 64 -3.70 5.02 13.80
CA GLY A 64 -2.50 4.35 13.31
C GLY A 64 -2.06 4.74 11.89
N SER A 65 -2.87 5.49 11.14
CA SER A 65 -2.43 6.11 9.88
C SER A 65 -1.48 7.27 10.14
N THR A 66 -0.72 7.63 9.11
CA THR A 66 0.07 8.86 9.06
C THR A 66 -0.40 9.67 7.87
N VAL A 67 -0.71 10.95 8.09
CA VAL A 67 -1.10 11.90 7.05
C VAL A 67 -0.08 13.04 6.98
N THR A 68 0.28 13.45 5.77
CA THR A 68 1.24 14.55 5.57
C THR A 68 0.49 15.86 5.31
N ILE A 69 0.71 16.87 6.15
CA ILE A 69 0.06 18.19 6.07
C ILE A 69 1.14 19.27 6.08
N LEU A 70 1.27 20.02 4.98
CA LEU A 70 2.26 21.09 4.81
C LEU A 70 3.67 20.64 5.23
N SER A 71 4.12 19.51 4.65
CA SER A 71 5.40 18.83 4.93
C SER A 71 5.59 18.33 6.37
N ARG A 72 4.51 18.19 7.16
CA ARG A 72 4.54 17.56 8.49
C ARG A 72 3.84 16.20 8.43
N SER A 73 4.54 15.14 8.78
CA SER A 73 3.94 13.80 8.93
C SER A 73 3.30 13.69 10.30
N LEU A 74 1.97 13.62 10.33
CA LEU A 74 1.15 13.56 11.53
C LEU A 74 0.61 12.14 11.70
N LYS A 75 0.93 11.50 12.82
CA LYS A 75 0.38 10.18 13.16
C LYS A 75 -0.98 10.35 13.81
N ILE A 76 -2.02 9.75 13.25
CA ILE A 76 -3.33 9.72 13.89
C ILE A 76 -3.30 8.69 15.00
N VAL A 77 -3.57 9.10 16.23
CA VAL A 77 -3.51 8.23 17.40
C VAL A 77 -4.89 7.79 17.88
N ASP A 78 -5.90 8.66 17.76
CA ASP A 78 -7.27 8.35 18.15
C ASP A 78 -8.25 9.30 17.45
N TYR A 79 -9.54 9.09 17.67
CA TYR A 79 -10.60 10.04 17.34
C TYR A 79 -10.65 11.16 18.37
N GLY A 80 -10.89 12.39 17.92
CA GLY A 80 -10.95 13.57 18.79
C GLY A 80 -12.31 13.79 19.45
N ASP A 81 -13.36 13.11 18.99
CA ASP A 81 -14.69 13.15 19.58
C ASP A 81 -15.49 11.84 19.36
N GLU A 82 -16.52 11.63 20.17
CA GLU A 82 -17.40 10.44 20.12
C GLU A 82 -18.24 10.38 18.83
N PHE A 83 -18.54 11.54 18.22
CA PHE A 83 -19.27 11.59 16.95
C PHE A 83 -18.46 10.94 15.83
N THR A 84 -17.22 11.38 15.66
CA THR A 84 -16.25 10.87 14.70
C THR A 84 -15.96 9.41 14.98
N LYS A 85 -15.71 9.05 16.24
CA LYS A 85 -15.48 7.66 16.63
C LYS A 85 -16.63 6.75 16.19
N ARG A 86 -17.88 7.13 16.44
CA ARG A 86 -19.06 6.35 16.05
C ARG A 86 -19.22 6.21 14.53
N GLU A 87 -18.94 7.27 13.78
CA GLU A 87 -19.03 7.26 12.31
C GLU A 87 -17.93 6.40 11.65
N PHE A 88 -16.76 6.27 12.30
CA PHE A 88 -15.59 5.58 11.76
C PHE A 88 -15.34 4.17 12.32
N LEU A 89 -15.92 3.83 13.47
CA LEU A 89 -15.74 2.54 14.15
C LEU A 89 -15.96 1.33 13.23
N GLY A 90 -16.96 1.38 12.36
CA GLY A 90 -17.23 0.31 11.38
C GLY A 90 -16.49 0.44 10.04
N ARG A 91 -15.84 1.59 9.77
CA ARG A 91 -15.18 1.88 8.48
C ARG A 91 -13.68 1.59 8.47
N SER A 92 -13.08 1.40 9.64
CA SER A 92 -11.65 1.17 9.83
C SER A 92 -11.32 -0.27 10.19
N GLU A 93 -12.23 -1.23 9.93
CA GLU A 93 -11.95 -2.65 10.14
C GLU A 93 -10.83 -3.09 9.22
N ARG A 94 -9.96 -3.97 9.74
CA ARG A 94 -8.81 -4.49 9.00
C ARG A 94 -8.85 -5.98 8.97
N CYS A 95 -8.50 -6.53 7.82
CA CYS A 95 -8.40 -7.97 7.65
C CYS A 95 -7.19 -8.33 6.79
N VAL A 96 -6.57 -9.44 7.14
CA VAL A 96 -5.48 -10.04 6.39
C VAL A 96 -6.05 -11.11 5.49
N VAL A 97 -5.75 -10.97 4.21
CA VAL A 97 -6.12 -11.90 3.16
C VAL A 97 -4.88 -12.23 2.33
N PHE A 98 -4.84 -13.43 1.77
CA PHE A 98 -3.72 -13.91 1.00
C PHE A 98 -4.16 -14.26 -0.42
N ILE A 99 -3.31 -13.92 -1.40
CA ILE A 99 -3.39 -14.45 -2.76
C ILE A 99 -2.48 -15.68 -2.80
N PRO A 100 -3.03 -16.89 -3.07
CA PRO A 100 -2.26 -18.12 -3.09
C PRO A 100 -1.31 -18.16 -4.29
N PRO A 101 -0.26 -19.01 -4.26
CA PRO A 101 0.71 -19.13 -5.34
C PRO A 101 0.09 -19.38 -6.72
N ALA A 102 -1.00 -20.14 -6.75
CA ALA A 102 -1.73 -20.45 -7.98
C ALA A 102 -2.35 -19.20 -8.65
N SER A 103 -2.49 -18.08 -7.94
CA SER A 103 -3.21 -16.90 -8.43
C SER A 103 -2.40 -15.60 -8.34
N VAL A 104 -1.11 -15.69 -7.99
CA VAL A 104 -0.19 -14.53 -7.98
C VAL A 104 -0.13 -13.86 -9.36
N PHE A 105 -0.22 -14.61 -10.45
CA PHE A 105 -0.23 -14.05 -11.81
C PHE A 105 -1.48 -13.19 -12.09
N ARG A 106 -2.57 -13.36 -11.32
CA ARG A 106 -3.81 -12.58 -11.38
C ARG A 106 -3.90 -11.53 -10.28
N ALA A 107 -2.80 -11.25 -9.57
CA ALA A 107 -2.82 -10.34 -8.43
C ALA A 107 -3.40 -8.96 -8.78
N GLY A 108 -3.10 -8.44 -9.97
CA GLY A 108 -3.67 -7.19 -10.46
C GLY A 108 -5.20 -7.21 -10.55
N GLU A 109 -5.80 -8.26 -11.11
CA GLU A 109 -7.25 -8.42 -11.21
C GLU A 109 -7.89 -8.49 -9.82
N ILE A 110 -7.32 -9.33 -8.95
CA ILE A 110 -7.82 -9.58 -7.59
C ILE A 110 -7.78 -8.29 -6.76
N ILE A 111 -6.66 -7.57 -6.80
CA ILE A 111 -6.50 -6.28 -6.13
C ILE A 111 -7.49 -5.26 -6.71
N GLY A 112 -7.65 -5.22 -8.03
CA GLY A 112 -8.59 -4.32 -8.69
C GLY A 112 -10.03 -4.55 -8.23
N MET A 113 -10.45 -5.82 -8.10
CA MET A 113 -11.78 -6.16 -7.58
C MET A 113 -11.97 -5.70 -6.12
N MET A 114 -10.93 -5.77 -5.28
CA MET A 114 -10.97 -5.23 -3.91
C MET A 114 -11.10 -3.70 -3.92
N GLU A 115 -10.31 -3.01 -4.75
CA GLU A 115 -10.34 -1.56 -4.90
C GLU A 115 -11.72 -1.07 -5.39
N GLU A 116 -12.35 -1.78 -6.34
CA GLU A 116 -13.71 -1.51 -6.83
C GLU A 116 -14.79 -1.64 -5.74
N LYS A 117 -14.59 -2.54 -4.78
CA LYS A 117 -15.44 -2.68 -3.58
C LYS A 117 -15.10 -1.69 -2.48
N SER A 118 -14.30 -0.66 -2.77
CA SER A 118 -13.83 0.35 -1.82
C SER A 118 -13.01 -0.24 -0.66
N LEU A 119 -12.34 -1.38 -0.87
CA LEU A 119 -11.37 -1.91 0.06
C LEU A 119 -10.00 -1.32 -0.25
N ARG A 120 -9.34 -0.81 0.78
CA ARG A 120 -8.02 -0.19 0.67
C ARG A 120 -6.95 -1.15 1.10
N ILE A 121 -5.87 -1.25 0.34
CA ILE A 121 -4.67 -1.95 0.76
C ILE A 121 -3.89 -1.07 1.74
N ILE A 122 -3.72 -1.53 2.98
CA ILE A 122 -2.96 -0.87 4.03
C ILE A 122 -1.52 -1.37 4.06
N ASN A 123 -1.34 -2.67 3.88
CA ASN A 123 -0.04 -3.32 3.74
C ASN A 123 -0.11 -4.40 2.66
N LEU A 124 0.99 -4.59 1.96
CA LEU A 124 1.18 -5.60 0.92
C LEU A 124 2.59 -6.15 1.06
N LYS A 125 2.73 -7.47 1.04
CA LYS A 125 4.03 -8.13 1.01
C LYS A 125 3.93 -9.45 0.25
N MET A 126 4.73 -9.59 -0.80
CA MET A 126 4.98 -10.88 -1.43
C MET A 126 6.01 -11.63 -0.58
N VAL A 127 5.69 -12.86 -0.20
CA VAL A 127 6.50 -13.68 0.70
C VAL A 127 6.65 -15.09 0.13
N ARG A 128 7.78 -15.72 0.44
CA ARG A 128 8.01 -17.14 0.19
C ARG A 128 8.14 -17.85 1.53
N LEU A 129 7.07 -18.51 1.96
CA LEU A 129 7.03 -19.11 3.30
C LEU A 129 7.72 -20.48 3.33
N ILE A 130 8.56 -20.71 4.33
CA ILE A 130 9.00 -22.08 4.68
C ILE A 130 8.05 -22.73 5.68
N SER A 131 8.14 -24.05 5.85
CA SER A 131 7.21 -24.83 6.68
C SER A 131 7.05 -24.30 8.10
N ASP A 132 8.14 -23.86 8.73
CA ASP A 132 8.11 -23.41 10.13
C ASP A 132 7.54 -21.99 10.28
N GLU A 133 7.77 -21.12 9.29
CA GLU A 133 7.11 -19.81 9.22
C GLU A 133 5.60 -19.98 9.04
N LEU A 134 5.17 -20.88 8.14
CA LEU A 134 3.75 -21.13 7.91
C LEU A 134 3.05 -21.70 9.15
N LYS A 135 3.70 -22.62 9.88
CA LYS A 135 3.20 -23.10 11.18
C LYS A 135 3.09 -21.97 12.22
N SER A 136 3.98 -20.98 12.20
CA SER A 136 3.91 -19.84 13.12
C SER A 136 2.75 -18.87 12.83
N LEU A 137 2.31 -18.82 11.56
CA LEU A 137 1.18 -18.01 11.10
C LEU A 137 -0.17 -18.72 11.34
N LEU A 138 -0.20 -20.04 11.15
CA LEU A 138 -1.35 -20.89 11.42
C LEU A 138 -1.38 -21.25 12.91
N ASP A 139 -1.91 -20.36 13.75
CA ASP A 139 -2.13 -20.67 15.17
C ASP A 139 -2.93 -22.00 15.32
N SER A 140 -2.72 -22.71 16.45
CA SER A 140 -3.06 -24.13 16.73
C SER A 140 -4.53 -24.58 16.61
N ASN A 141 -5.43 -23.73 16.11
CA ASN A 141 -6.86 -24.02 15.90
C ASN A 141 -7.19 -24.53 14.48
N THR A 142 -6.18 -24.80 13.65
CA THR A 142 -6.37 -25.40 12.31
C THR A 142 -6.42 -26.92 12.43
N SER A 143 -7.42 -27.56 11.78
CA SER A 143 -7.49 -29.02 11.75
C SER A 143 -6.24 -29.62 11.07
N LEU A 144 -5.74 -30.74 11.62
CA LEU A 144 -4.48 -31.36 11.20
C LEU A 144 -4.47 -31.76 9.71
N SER A 145 -5.63 -32.16 9.18
CA SER A 145 -5.80 -32.55 7.77
C SER A 145 -5.68 -31.37 6.81
N ASN A 146 -6.31 -30.24 7.13
CA ASN A 146 -6.27 -29.05 6.27
C ASN A 146 -4.89 -28.39 6.31
N MET A 147 -4.22 -28.46 7.47
CA MET A 147 -2.87 -27.95 7.65
C MET A 147 -1.85 -28.64 6.73
N THR A 148 -1.94 -29.97 6.56
CA THR A 148 -0.99 -30.72 5.72
C THR A 148 -1.10 -30.36 4.24
N THR A 149 -2.33 -30.21 3.74
CA THR A 149 -2.60 -29.80 2.35
C THR A 149 -2.11 -28.38 2.10
N LEU A 150 -2.45 -27.43 2.98
CA LEU A 150 -1.99 -26.04 2.91
C LEU A 150 -0.47 -25.93 2.96
N LEU A 151 0.19 -26.69 3.84
CA LEU A 151 1.65 -26.74 3.90
C LEU A 151 2.24 -27.17 2.55
N ASN A 152 1.73 -28.22 1.93
CA ASN A 152 2.23 -28.69 0.62
C ASN A 152 1.95 -27.69 -0.51
N GLU A 153 0.83 -26.99 -0.46
CA GLU A 153 0.46 -26.02 -1.49
C GLU A 153 1.24 -24.71 -1.40
N LEU A 154 1.52 -24.23 -0.17
CA LEU A 154 2.10 -22.91 0.08
C LEU A 154 3.61 -22.94 0.31
N THR A 155 4.17 -24.01 0.88
CA THR A 155 5.58 -24.06 1.28
C THR A 155 6.51 -23.90 0.08
N GLY A 156 7.46 -22.97 0.20
CA GLY A 156 8.49 -22.74 -0.80
C GLY A 156 7.96 -22.11 -2.09
N LYS A 157 6.75 -21.56 -2.10
CA LYS A 157 6.16 -20.85 -3.24
C LYS A 157 5.84 -19.40 -2.85
N ASN A 158 5.80 -18.52 -3.85
CA ASN A 158 5.48 -17.11 -3.64
C ASN A 158 3.97 -16.96 -3.43
N LEU A 159 3.58 -16.19 -2.43
CA LEU A 159 2.21 -15.76 -2.17
C LEU A 159 2.21 -14.29 -1.78
N ILE A 160 1.05 -13.63 -1.89
CA ILE A 160 0.93 -12.21 -1.51
C ILE A 160 0.05 -12.11 -0.27
N ALA A 161 0.60 -11.56 0.80
CA ALA A 161 -0.16 -11.16 1.97
C ALA A 161 -0.62 -9.71 1.81
N LEU A 162 -1.91 -9.48 2.05
CA LEU A 162 -2.55 -8.17 2.01
C LEU A 162 -3.22 -7.89 3.35
N GLU A 163 -2.96 -6.73 3.94
CA GLU A 163 -3.85 -6.16 4.96
C GLU A 163 -4.75 -5.15 4.28
N VAL A 164 -6.05 -5.44 4.24
CA VAL A 164 -7.07 -4.58 3.66
C VAL A 164 -7.91 -3.91 4.73
N MET A 165 -8.33 -2.69 4.47
CA MET A 165 -9.21 -1.90 5.32
C MET A 165 -10.48 -1.52 4.57
N GLY A 166 -11.61 -1.58 5.26
CA GLY A 166 -12.88 -1.14 4.71
C GLY A 166 -14.00 -1.23 5.74
N THR A 167 -15.23 -1.02 5.25
CA THR A 167 -16.43 -1.20 6.06
C THR A 167 -16.88 -2.65 6.01
N ASN A 168 -17.11 -3.28 7.16
CA ASN A 168 -17.49 -4.71 7.25
C ASN A 168 -16.53 -5.62 6.47
N VAL A 169 -15.23 -5.38 6.58
CA VAL A 169 -14.23 -5.91 5.64
C VAL A 169 -14.20 -7.45 5.65
N CYS A 170 -14.31 -8.06 6.83
CA CYS A 170 -14.35 -9.52 6.95
C CYS A 170 -15.59 -10.12 6.29
N SER A 171 -16.74 -9.44 6.40
CA SER A 171 -17.98 -9.91 5.76
C SER A 171 -17.92 -9.78 4.24
N LEU A 172 -17.38 -8.67 3.73
CA LEU A 172 -17.16 -8.48 2.29
C LEU A 172 -16.19 -9.50 1.71
N LEU A 173 -15.07 -9.76 2.39
CA LEU A 173 -14.11 -10.78 1.96
C LEU A 173 -14.71 -12.19 2.04
N HIS A 174 -15.50 -12.50 3.06
CA HIS A 174 -16.21 -13.77 3.15
C HIS A 174 -17.15 -13.96 1.96
N GLU A 175 -17.97 -12.96 1.64
CA GLU A 175 -18.84 -12.99 0.46
C GLU A 175 -18.03 -13.11 -0.84
N PHE A 176 -16.89 -12.44 -0.93
CA PHE A 176 -16.01 -12.51 -2.09
C PHE A 176 -15.40 -13.90 -2.29
N ILE A 177 -15.03 -14.58 -1.21
CA ILE A 177 -14.38 -15.89 -1.27
C ILE A 177 -15.41 -17.01 -1.48
N TYR A 178 -16.52 -17.00 -0.73
CA TYR A 178 -17.46 -18.12 -0.62
C TYR A 178 -18.90 -17.82 -1.07
N GLY A 179 -19.21 -16.56 -1.39
CA GLY A 179 -20.58 -16.10 -1.56
C GLY A 179 -21.36 -16.06 -0.23
N SER A 180 -22.68 -16.13 -0.31
CA SER A 180 -23.59 -15.99 0.84
C SER A 180 -23.78 -17.27 1.67
N LYS A 181 -22.89 -18.26 1.56
CA LYS A 181 -23.01 -19.54 2.28
C LYS A 181 -22.26 -19.49 3.60
N GLU A 182 -22.95 -19.71 4.72
CA GLU A 182 -22.31 -19.83 6.03
C GLU A 182 -21.43 -21.08 6.10
N THR A 183 -20.17 -20.92 6.50
CA THR A 183 -19.25 -22.04 6.79
C THR A 183 -18.68 -21.88 8.20
N SER A 184 -18.47 -23.00 8.88
CA SER A 184 -17.84 -23.05 10.22
C SER A 184 -16.33 -23.30 10.14
N GLU A 185 -15.72 -23.14 8.97
CA GLU A 185 -14.29 -23.37 8.78
C GLU A 185 -13.48 -22.12 9.17
N ASN A 186 -12.40 -22.33 9.91
CA ASN A 186 -11.51 -21.25 10.34
C ASN A 186 -10.72 -20.64 9.16
N ILE A 187 -10.48 -21.44 8.12
CA ILE A 187 -9.78 -21.02 6.90
C ILE A 187 -10.80 -20.93 5.77
N LEU A 188 -10.96 -19.75 5.21
CA LEU A 188 -11.81 -19.52 4.04
C LEU A 188 -10.91 -19.49 2.82
N CYS A 189 -11.16 -20.31 1.80
CA CYS A 189 -10.38 -20.29 0.55
C CYS A 189 -11.26 -20.47 -0.69
N ASN A 190 -10.83 -19.82 -1.76
CA ASN A 190 -11.20 -20.12 -3.14
C ASN A 190 -9.90 -20.16 -3.97
N PRO A 191 -9.95 -20.41 -5.29
CA PRO A 191 -8.73 -20.44 -6.10
C PRO A 191 -7.91 -19.14 -6.08
N ASP A 192 -8.55 -17.99 -5.86
CA ASP A 192 -7.94 -16.66 -5.97
C ASP A 192 -7.49 -16.08 -4.63
N LEU A 193 -8.11 -16.49 -3.51
CA LEU A 193 -7.88 -15.91 -2.19
C LEU A 193 -8.06 -16.93 -1.07
N PHE A 194 -7.33 -16.72 0.03
CA PHE A 194 -7.64 -17.37 1.29
C PHE A 194 -7.45 -16.46 2.50
N MET A 195 -8.17 -16.75 3.57
CA MET A 195 -8.10 -16.09 4.88
C MET A 195 -7.83 -17.12 5.97
N ILE A 196 -6.93 -16.80 6.88
CA ILE A 196 -6.61 -17.66 8.05
C ILE A 196 -7.57 -17.40 9.22
N THR A 197 -8.17 -16.21 9.27
CA THR A 197 -9.12 -15.83 10.31
C THR A 197 -10.17 -14.88 9.75
N SER A 198 -11.42 -15.05 10.17
CA SER A 198 -12.55 -14.17 9.87
C SER A 198 -12.81 -13.14 10.98
N ASN A 199 -12.07 -13.21 12.10
CA ASN A 199 -12.20 -12.29 13.22
C ASN A 199 -11.24 -11.09 13.09
N VAL A 200 -11.77 -9.87 13.23
CA VAL A 200 -10.99 -8.63 13.12
C VAL A 200 -9.84 -8.57 14.14
N GLY A 201 -10.07 -8.99 15.39
CA GLY A 201 -9.06 -8.96 16.45
C GLY A 201 -7.90 -9.91 16.20
N ASP A 202 -8.18 -11.14 15.74
CA ASP A 202 -7.12 -12.09 15.38
C ASP A 202 -6.40 -11.69 14.10
N SER A 203 -7.14 -11.07 13.17
CA SER A 203 -6.52 -10.53 11.96
C SER A 203 -5.52 -9.41 12.25
N LEU A 204 -5.75 -8.58 13.27
CA LEU A 204 -4.79 -7.56 13.69
C LEU A 204 -3.51 -8.19 14.26
N LYS A 205 -3.62 -9.29 15.03
CA LYS A 205 -2.45 -10.03 15.51
C LYS A 205 -1.66 -10.64 14.35
N LEU A 206 -2.36 -11.22 13.38
CA LEU A 206 -1.76 -11.78 12.18
C LEU A 206 -1.08 -10.69 11.34
N ALA A 207 -1.72 -9.53 11.18
CA ALA A 207 -1.12 -8.37 10.50
C ALA A 207 0.18 -7.94 11.19
N HIS A 208 0.19 -7.86 12.53
CA HIS A 208 1.41 -7.56 13.28
C HIS A 208 2.52 -8.60 13.04
N LYS A 209 2.18 -9.90 13.04
CA LYS A 209 3.12 -11.00 12.75
C LYS A 209 3.68 -10.95 11.33
N ILE A 210 3.00 -10.33 10.36
CA ILE A 210 3.43 -10.31 8.95
C ILE A 210 4.12 -8.98 8.58
N PHE A 211 3.54 -7.86 9.02
CA PHE A 211 3.89 -6.50 8.59
C PHE A 211 4.50 -5.63 9.69
N GLY A 212 4.56 -6.07 10.95
CA GLY A 212 5.10 -5.27 12.05
C GLY A 212 6.60 -4.96 11.92
N ASN A 213 7.08 -3.91 12.62
CA ASN A 213 8.51 -3.56 12.73
C ASN A 213 8.94 -3.48 14.21
N PRO A 214 9.98 -4.23 14.67
CA PRO A 214 10.70 -5.28 13.95
C PRO A 214 9.92 -6.59 14.11
N GLY A 215 8.78 -6.72 13.43
CA GLY A 215 7.67 -7.56 13.90
C GLY A 215 7.10 -8.57 12.90
N GLY A 216 7.49 -8.51 11.63
CA GLY A 216 7.46 -9.69 10.76
C GLY A 216 8.79 -10.43 10.86
N PRO A 217 8.83 -11.78 10.84
CA PRO A 217 10.09 -12.44 10.50
C PRO A 217 10.60 -11.85 9.17
N ASN A 218 11.92 -11.89 8.98
CA ASN A 218 12.51 -11.73 7.65
C ASN A 218 12.07 -12.94 6.82
N PHE A 219 10.79 -12.99 6.42
CA PHE A 219 10.31 -14.00 5.49
C PHE A 219 11.22 -13.96 4.27
N HIS A 220 11.54 -15.13 3.76
CA HIS A 220 12.42 -15.25 2.62
C HIS A 220 11.88 -14.40 1.47
N GLY A 221 12.73 -13.50 0.97
CA GLY A 221 12.40 -12.61 -0.13
C GLY A 221 12.19 -13.39 -1.42
N ALA A 222 11.35 -12.86 -2.30
CA ALA A 222 11.06 -13.46 -3.61
C ALA A 222 11.85 -12.85 -4.77
N ALA A 223 12.72 -11.87 -4.47
CA ALA A 223 13.41 -11.10 -5.50
C ALA A 223 14.47 -11.92 -6.26
N LEU A 224 14.58 -11.71 -7.57
CA LEU A 224 15.52 -12.42 -8.45
C LEU A 224 16.83 -11.65 -8.68
N LEU A 225 16.78 -10.32 -8.78
CA LEU A 225 17.92 -9.40 -8.99
C LEU A 225 18.76 -9.65 -10.25
N LYS A 226 18.26 -10.44 -11.20
CA LYS A 226 18.97 -10.77 -12.43
C LYS A 226 18.07 -10.47 -13.62
N ASN A 227 18.47 -9.47 -14.41
CA ASN A 227 17.67 -8.96 -15.53
C ASN A 227 16.24 -8.60 -15.10
N THR A 228 16.12 -7.94 -13.96
CA THR A 228 14.87 -7.42 -13.40
C THR A 228 14.92 -5.91 -13.36
N THR A 229 13.83 -5.19 -13.13
CA THR A 229 13.82 -3.73 -12.93
C THR A 229 12.89 -3.37 -11.77
N LEU A 230 13.10 -2.23 -11.10
CA LEU A 230 12.15 -1.73 -10.11
C LEU A 230 11.03 -0.93 -10.80
N CYS A 231 9.80 -1.16 -10.36
CA CYS A 231 8.65 -0.29 -10.61
C CYS A 231 8.06 0.16 -9.27
N VAL A 232 7.91 1.47 -9.05
CA VAL A 232 7.21 2.00 -7.87
C VAL A 232 5.90 2.65 -8.29
N ILE A 233 4.78 2.05 -7.91
CA ILE A 233 3.46 2.66 -8.00
C ILE A 233 3.38 3.77 -6.96
N ARG A 234 3.25 5.02 -7.43
CA ARG A 234 3.35 6.22 -6.61
C ARG A 234 2.10 6.46 -5.75
N PRO A 235 2.19 7.28 -4.68
CA PRO A 235 1.11 7.44 -3.71
C PRO A 235 -0.26 7.83 -4.25
N HIS A 236 -0.33 8.76 -5.20
CA HIS A 236 -1.63 9.09 -5.83
C HIS A 236 -2.31 7.89 -6.49
N ALA A 237 -1.57 7.05 -7.23
CA ALA A 237 -2.15 5.91 -7.92
C ALA A 237 -2.65 4.85 -6.92
N VAL A 238 -1.91 4.63 -5.83
CA VAL A 238 -2.36 3.76 -4.73
C VAL A 238 -3.62 4.35 -4.05
N SER A 239 -3.62 5.65 -3.76
CA SER A 239 -4.75 6.33 -3.10
C SER A 239 -6.00 6.45 -3.99
N ASP A 240 -5.83 6.42 -5.31
CA ASP A 240 -6.91 6.45 -6.30
C ASP A 240 -7.43 5.04 -6.65
N GLY A 241 -6.92 3.98 -6.01
CA GLY A 241 -7.37 2.61 -6.27
C GLY A 241 -6.99 2.13 -7.68
N LEU A 242 -5.80 2.52 -8.14
CA LEU A 242 -5.27 2.14 -9.47
C LEU A 242 -4.23 1.02 -9.38
N THR A 243 -3.96 0.47 -8.20
CA THR A 243 -2.92 -0.56 -8.01
C THR A 243 -3.21 -1.78 -8.87
N GLY A 244 -4.44 -2.30 -8.79
CA GLY A 244 -4.85 -3.49 -9.51
C GLY A 244 -4.82 -3.28 -11.02
N LYS A 245 -5.25 -2.10 -11.49
CA LYS A 245 -5.24 -1.74 -12.92
C LYS A 245 -3.82 -1.60 -13.47
N ILE A 246 -2.91 -0.99 -12.72
CA ILE A 246 -1.50 -0.85 -13.12
C ILE A 246 -0.84 -2.23 -13.13
N TRP A 247 -1.03 -3.04 -12.10
CA TRP A 247 -0.46 -4.38 -12.03
C TRP A 247 -1.01 -5.28 -13.16
N SER A 248 -2.31 -5.25 -13.43
CA SER A 248 -2.91 -6.00 -14.54
C SER A 248 -2.33 -5.56 -15.88
N ALA A 249 -2.16 -4.26 -16.10
CA ALA A 249 -1.52 -3.75 -17.32
C ALA A 249 -0.07 -4.25 -17.49
N ILE A 250 0.67 -4.39 -16.39
CA ILE A 250 2.03 -4.96 -16.39
C ILE A 250 1.99 -6.43 -16.81
N THR A 251 1.13 -7.24 -16.19
CA THR A 251 1.05 -8.68 -16.50
C THR A 251 0.49 -8.95 -17.89
N GLU A 252 -0.53 -8.22 -18.33
CA GLU A 252 -1.10 -8.30 -19.69
C GLU A 252 -0.08 -7.98 -20.78
N LYS A 253 0.89 -7.10 -20.48
CA LYS A 253 1.96 -6.75 -21.43
C LYS A 253 3.04 -7.84 -21.54
N GLY A 254 2.99 -8.87 -20.70
CA GLY A 254 3.92 -10.01 -20.70
C GLY A 254 5.06 -9.90 -19.69
N PHE A 255 5.03 -8.90 -18.81
CA PHE A 255 5.94 -8.83 -17.67
C PHE A 255 5.43 -9.70 -16.52
N ASN A 256 6.33 -10.11 -15.64
CA ASN A 256 5.97 -10.82 -14.42
C ASN A 256 6.49 -10.05 -13.19
N VAL A 257 5.77 -10.19 -12.06
CA VAL A 257 6.11 -9.54 -10.80
C VAL A 257 6.71 -10.58 -9.88
N THR A 258 8.01 -10.46 -9.63
CA THR A 258 8.80 -11.44 -8.87
C THR A 258 8.78 -11.16 -7.38
N ALA A 259 8.64 -9.88 -7.00
CA ALA A 259 8.51 -9.45 -5.62
C ALA A 259 7.74 -8.15 -5.51
N ALA A 260 7.05 -7.94 -4.39
CA ALA A 260 6.19 -6.77 -4.17
C ALA A 260 6.10 -6.41 -2.69
N SER A 261 6.13 -5.12 -2.38
CA SER A 261 5.90 -4.62 -1.01
C SER A 261 5.36 -3.19 -0.99
N LEU A 262 4.53 -2.89 0.01
CA LEU A 262 4.00 -1.55 0.25
C LEU A 262 4.87 -0.80 1.27
N HIS A 263 5.20 0.44 0.96
CA HIS A 263 6.07 1.31 1.76
C HIS A 263 5.44 2.66 2.04
N ARG A 264 5.85 3.27 3.15
CA ARG A 264 5.53 4.66 3.49
C ARG A 264 6.86 5.36 3.76
N LEU A 265 7.37 6.04 2.75
CA LEU A 265 8.67 6.69 2.83
C LEU A 265 8.55 7.99 3.63
N SER A 266 9.50 8.26 4.51
CA SER A 266 9.66 9.61 5.07
C SER A 266 10.17 10.56 3.99
N LYS A 267 10.16 11.86 4.27
CA LYS A 267 10.75 12.85 3.37
C LYS A 267 12.27 12.67 3.24
N ALA A 268 12.95 12.22 4.30
CA ALA A 268 14.37 11.88 4.27
C ALA A 268 14.59 10.66 3.36
N ASP A 269 13.82 9.59 3.58
CA ASP A 269 13.94 8.38 2.75
C ASP A 269 13.63 8.66 1.28
N SER A 270 12.64 9.50 1.01
CA SER A 270 12.31 9.94 -0.35
C SER A 270 13.46 10.73 -1.00
N ALA A 271 14.18 11.54 -0.21
CA ALA A 271 15.31 12.33 -0.69
C ALA A 271 16.52 11.47 -1.00
N ASP A 272 16.79 10.47 -0.16
CA ASP A 272 17.87 9.50 -0.39
C ASP A 272 17.56 8.64 -1.63
N PHE A 273 16.33 8.14 -1.75
CA PHE A 273 15.90 7.35 -2.92
C PHE A 273 15.99 8.13 -4.24
N LEU A 274 15.62 9.41 -4.23
CA LEU A 274 15.61 10.26 -5.43
C LEU A 274 16.88 11.11 -5.60
N GLU A 275 17.94 10.86 -4.82
CA GLU A 275 19.13 11.72 -4.75
C GLU A 275 19.72 12.04 -6.13
N VAL A 276 19.73 11.06 -7.04
CA VAL A 276 20.24 11.20 -8.41
C VAL A 276 19.55 12.29 -9.23
N TYR A 277 18.32 12.68 -8.86
CA TYR A 277 17.56 13.73 -9.53
C TYR A 277 17.78 15.12 -8.92
N LYS A 278 18.46 15.20 -7.77
CA LYS A 278 18.68 16.45 -7.04
C LYS A 278 19.52 17.43 -7.88
N GLY A 279 18.94 18.58 -8.20
CA GLY A 279 19.58 19.60 -9.03
C GLY A 279 19.57 19.30 -10.53
N VAL A 280 19.03 18.14 -10.95
CA VAL A 280 18.87 17.76 -12.36
C VAL A 280 17.47 18.11 -12.86
N VAL A 281 16.44 17.85 -12.04
CA VAL A 281 15.03 18.13 -12.39
C VAL A 281 14.46 19.25 -11.53
N GLN A 282 13.68 20.16 -12.14
CA GLN A 282 13.12 21.32 -11.45
C GLN A 282 12.04 20.90 -10.44
N GLU A 283 11.29 19.86 -10.76
CA GLU A 283 10.19 19.31 -9.98
C GLU A 283 10.68 18.50 -8.76
N TYR A 284 11.99 18.40 -8.51
CA TYR A 284 12.57 17.58 -7.44
C TYR A 284 11.92 17.82 -6.06
N PRO A 285 11.74 19.07 -5.56
CA PRO A 285 11.10 19.28 -4.27
C PRO A 285 9.67 18.72 -4.20
N GLU A 286 8.89 18.91 -5.27
CA GLU A 286 7.52 18.42 -5.37
C GLU A 286 7.46 16.89 -5.48
N MET A 287 8.45 16.28 -6.14
CA MET A 287 8.60 14.82 -6.19
C MET A 287 8.83 14.22 -4.80
N LEU A 288 9.64 14.88 -3.95
CA LEU A 288 9.87 14.44 -2.57
C LEU A 288 8.59 14.56 -1.72
N ASP A 289 7.91 15.70 -1.81
CA ASP A 289 6.65 15.91 -1.10
C ASP A 289 5.58 14.91 -1.54
N HIS A 290 5.52 14.60 -2.83
CA HIS A 290 4.60 13.60 -3.38
C HIS A 290 4.93 12.18 -2.93
N LEU A 291 6.19 11.76 -3.02
CA LEU A 291 6.59 10.39 -2.67
C LEU A 291 6.40 10.10 -1.16
N SER A 292 6.56 11.12 -0.32
CA SER A 292 6.32 11.05 1.14
C SER A 292 4.89 11.39 1.58
N SER A 293 3.97 11.60 0.63
CA SER A 293 2.58 11.97 0.93
C SER A 293 1.70 10.82 1.38
N GLY A 294 2.10 9.57 1.09
CA GLY A 294 1.28 8.39 1.36
C GLY A 294 1.98 7.08 0.98
N PRO A 295 1.24 5.96 0.96
CA PRO A 295 1.81 4.66 0.65
C PRO A 295 2.18 4.53 -0.84
N CYS A 296 3.34 3.96 -1.14
CA CYS A 296 3.72 3.53 -2.48
C CYS A 296 3.89 2.01 -2.50
N ILE A 297 3.78 1.40 -3.69
CA ILE A 297 3.99 -0.05 -3.85
C ILE A 297 5.18 -0.26 -4.77
N ALA A 298 6.19 -0.94 -4.26
CA ALA A 298 7.41 -1.27 -4.97
C ALA A 298 7.30 -2.70 -5.50
N LEU A 299 7.56 -2.87 -6.78
CA LEU A 299 7.47 -4.13 -7.52
C LEU A 299 8.82 -4.41 -8.19
N GLU A 300 9.35 -5.61 -8.02
CA GLU A 300 10.39 -6.12 -8.90
C GLU A 300 9.72 -6.78 -10.11
N ILE A 301 10.15 -6.38 -11.31
CA ILE A 301 9.58 -6.81 -12.58
C ILE A 301 10.62 -7.58 -13.38
N ASP A 302 10.23 -8.72 -13.94
CA ASP A 302 11.00 -9.46 -14.94
C ASP A 302 10.20 -9.71 -16.23
N ILE A 303 10.88 -10.29 -17.21
CA ILE A 303 10.27 -10.94 -18.37
C ILE A 303 10.83 -12.37 -18.40
N PRO A 304 9.98 -13.41 -18.49
CA PRO A 304 10.45 -14.80 -18.52
C PRO A 304 11.40 -15.15 -19.68
N ASP A 305 11.38 -14.38 -20.78
CA ASP A 305 12.31 -14.53 -21.90
C ASP A 305 13.70 -13.97 -21.54
N PRO A 306 14.74 -14.83 -21.42
CA PRO A 306 16.08 -14.42 -21.02
C PRO A 306 16.80 -13.57 -22.08
N ASN A 307 16.28 -13.47 -23.30
CA ASN A 307 16.90 -12.68 -24.38
C ASN A 307 16.43 -11.23 -24.42
N VAL A 308 15.46 -10.86 -23.60
CA VAL A 308 14.91 -9.50 -23.55
C VAL A 308 15.62 -8.70 -22.46
N ASN A 309 16.06 -7.49 -22.79
CA ASN A 309 16.51 -6.52 -21.81
C ASN A 309 15.29 -5.94 -21.08
N VAL A 310 15.06 -6.38 -19.84
CA VAL A 310 13.86 -6.01 -19.06
C VAL A 310 13.81 -4.52 -18.77
N HIS A 311 14.96 -3.87 -18.47
CA HIS A 311 15.00 -2.44 -18.21
C HIS A 311 14.51 -1.63 -19.41
N GLN A 312 15.04 -1.93 -20.59
CA GLN A 312 14.67 -1.24 -21.81
C GLN A 312 13.20 -1.46 -22.13
N ALA A 313 12.75 -2.71 -22.12
CA ALA A 313 11.36 -3.07 -22.41
C ALA A 313 10.39 -2.37 -21.45
N PHE A 314 10.70 -2.36 -20.14
CA PHE A 314 9.84 -1.75 -19.15
C PHE A 314 9.87 -0.22 -19.20
N ARG A 315 11.00 0.41 -19.52
CA ARG A 315 11.07 1.87 -19.75
C ARG A 315 10.24 2.28 -20.96
N GLU A 316 10.29 1.51 -22.04
CA GLU A 316 9.47 1.75 -23.23
C GLU A 316 7.98 1.65 -22.90
N PHE A 317 7.59 0.67 -22.09
CA PHE A 317 6.21 0.49 -21.63
C PHE A 317 5.78 1.52 -20.57
N SER A 318 6.71 2.03 -19.77
CA SER A 318 6.46 3.12 -18.82
C SER A 318 6.14 4.42 -19.56
N GLY A 319 6.87 4.69 -20.64
CA GLY A 319 6.69 5.86 -21.50
C GLY A 319 7.30 7.16 -20.94
N PRO A 320 7.11 8.29 -21.65
CA PRO A 320 7.65 9.59 -21.26
C PRO A 320 7.27 9.99 -19.83
N ILE A 321 8.18 10.68 -19.12
CA ILE A 321 7.98 11.08 -17.71
C ILE A 321 6.78 12.01 -17.52
N ASP A 322 6.48 12.84 -18.53
CA ASP A 322 5.34 13.73 -18.58
C ASP A 322 4.12 12.98 -19.17
N PRO A 323 3.06 12.75 -18.37
CA PRO A 323 1.86 12.07 -18.83
C PRO A 323 1.18 12.72 -20.04
N GLU A 324 1.24 14.05 -20.19
CA GLU A 324 0.62 14.73 -21.34
C GLU A 324 1.37 14.40 -22.64
N ILE A 325 2.71 14.41 -22.58
CA ILE A 325 3.55 13.96 -23.69
C ILE A 325 3.33 12.47 -23.96
N ALA A 326 3.22 11.65 -22.91
CA ALA A 326 2.99 10.22 -23.02
C ALA A 326 1.65 9.93 -23.72
N LYS A 327 0.55 10.59 -23.33
CA LYS A 327 -0.77 10.44 -23.97
C LYS A 327 -0.73 10.78 -25.46
N TYR A 328 0.02 11.82 -25.84
CA TYR A 328 0.11 12.23 -27.25
C TYR A 328 0.98 11.28 -28.09
N LEU A 329 2.14 10.86 -27.57
CA LEU A 329 3.12 10.08 -28.36
C LEU A 329 2.94 8.56 -28.25
N ARG A 330 2.53 8.06 -27.08
CA ARG A 330 2.49 6.63 -26.73
C ARG A 330 1.32 6.34 -25.75
N PRO A 331 0.05 6.41 -26.21
CA PRO A 331 -1.13 6.38 -25.34
C PRO A 331 -1.29 5.08 -24.52
N ASP A 332 -0.69 3.98 -24.94
CA ASP A 332 -0.80 2.69 -24.27
C ASP A 332 0.19 2.51 -23.09
N THR A 333 1.07 3.49 -22.84
CA THR A 333 2.06 3.40 -21.75
C THR A 333 1.44 3.64 -20.38
N LEU A 334 2.10 3.13 -19.33
CA LEU A 334 1.61 3.27 -17.95
C LEU A 334 1.44 4.74 -17.54
N ARG A 335 2.41 5.61 -17.86
CA ARG A 335 2.33 7.04 -17.55
C ARG A 335 1.25 7.75 -18.35
N ALA A 336 0.97 7.34 -19.58
CA ALA A 336 -0.11 7.89 -20.39
C ALA A 336 -1.49 7.55 -19.81
N ARG A 337 -1.67 6.28 -19.44
CA ARG A 337 -2.96 5.74 -18.97
C ARG A 337 -3.32 6.19 -17.56
N PHE A 338 -2.34 6.27 -16.66
CA PHE A 338 -2.58 6.46 -15.24
C PHE A 338 -1.97 7.75 -14.66
N GLY A 339 -1.12 8.44 -15.41
CA GLY A 339 -0.46 9.66 -14.97
C GLY A 339 -1.36 10.90 -15.06
N VAL A 340 -1.20 11.77 -14.06
CA VAL A 340 -1.93 13.04 -13.93
C VAL A 340 -1.08 14.21 -14.43
N ASN A 341 0.17 14.32 -13.97
CA ASN A 341 1.13 15.34 -14.38
C ASN A 341 2.57 14.86 -14.13
N LYS A 342 3.58 15.69 -14.39
CA LYS A 342 5.00 15.31 -14.25
C LYS A 342 5.38 14.76 -12.86
N VAL A 343 4.79 15.29 -11.78
CA VAL A 343 5.05 14.85 -10.40
C VAL A 343 4.21 13.61 -10.05
N LYS A 344 2.92 13.65 -10.41
CA LYS A 344 1.93 12.59 -10.22
C LYS A 344 1.83 11.75 -11.51
N ASN A 345 2.91 11.09 -11.89
CA ASN A 345 3.02 10.37 -13.17
C ASN A 345 2.77 8.86 -13.07
N ALA A 346 1.91 8.40 -12.15
CA ALA A 346 1.61 7.00 -11.81
C ALA A 346 2.77 6.15 -11.26
N ILE A 347 3.89 6.05 -11.99
CA ILE A 347 4.97 5.12 -11.66
C ILE A 347 6.37 5.74 -11.77
N HIS A 348 7.26 5.29 -10.90
CA HIS A 348 8.72 5.32 -11.10
C HIS A 348 9.18 4.01 -11.72
N CYS A 349 10.19 4.05 -12.56
CA CYS A 349 10.88 2.86 -13.06
C CYS A 349 12.39 3.12 -13.04
N THR A 350 13.20 2.11 -12.74
CA THR A 350 14.67 2.27 -12.75
C THR A 350 15.16 2.71 -14.13
N ASP A 351 16.04 3.71 -14.16
CA ASP A 351 16.56 4.29 -15.40
C ASP A 351 17.76 3.50 -15.96
N LEU A 352 18.65 3.00 -15.08
CA LEU A 352 19.89 2.30 -15.42
C LEU A 352 19.96 0.90 -14.79
N PRO A 353 20.44 -0.13 -15.51
CA PRO A 353 20.53 -1.49 -14.97
C PRO A 353 21.27 -1.59 -13.64
N GLU A 354 22.37 -0.84 -13.49
CA GLU A 354 23.25 -0.85 -12.33
C GLU A 354 22.58 -0.32 -11.05
N ASP A 355 21.54 0.50 -11.18
CA ASP A 355 20.81 1.08 -10.05
C ASP A 355 19.78 0.11 -9.46
N THR A 356 19.40 -0.94 -10.20
CA THR A 356 18.27 -1.81 -9.84
C THR A 356 18.48 -2.51 -8.52
N GLU A 357 19.64 -3.14 -8.33
CA GLU A 357 19.93 -3.83 -7.09
C GLU A 357 19.87 -2.86 -5.89
N ARG A 358 20.42 -1.64 -6.05
CA ARG A 358 20.35 -0.60 -5.02
C ARG A 358 18.91 -0.18 -4.73
N GLU A 359 18.13 0.11 -5.77
CA GLU A 359 16.74 0.57 -5.63
C GLU A 359 15.82 -0.52 -5.05
N VAL A 360 15.96 -1.78 -5.47
CA VAL A 360 15.20 -2.92 -4.95
C VAL A 360 15.58 -3.22 -3.49
N ASN A 361 16.86 -3.09 -3.13
CA ASN A 361 17.34 -3.17 -1.74
C ASN A 361 16.75 -2.05 -0.87
N TYR A 362 16.62 -0.84 -1.42
CA TYR A 362 16.08 0.31 -0.70
C TYR A 362 14.66 0.03 -0.17
N PHE A 363 13.81 -0.54 -1.01
CA PHE A 363 12.46 -0.97 -0.64
C PHE A 363 12.43 -2.31 0.09
N SER A 364 13.58 -2.83 0.52
CA SER A 364 13.72 -4.11 1.21
C SER A 364 12.85 -5.20 0.56
N ILE A 365 12.88 -5.26 -0.77
CA ILE A 365 12.20 -6.30 -1.55
C ILE A 365 13.05 -7.59 -1.54
N ILE A 366 14.28 -7.49 -1.04
CA ILE A 366 15.25 -8.56 -0.86
C ILE A 366 15.38 -8.84 0.64
N TRP A 367 15.27 -10.11 1.04
CA TRP A 367 15.61 -10.54 2.39
C TRP A 367 16.39 -11.84 2.34
N ILE A 368 17.62 -11.72 2.86
CA ILE A 368 18.64 -12.69 3.27
C ILE A 368 18.52 -14.11 2.66
N SER A 369 19.53 -14.43 1.86
CA SER A 369 19.93 -15.76 1.39
C SER A 369 20.20 -16.76 2.52
#